data_AF-A0A161MNH6-F1
#
_entry.id   AF-A0A161MNH6-F1
#
_cell.length_a   1.000
_cell.length_b   1.000
_cell.length_c   1.000
_cell.angle_alpha   90.00
_cell.angle_beta   90.00
_cell.angle_gamma   90.00
#
_symmetry.space_group_name_H-M   'P 1'
#
loop_
_entity.id
_entity.type
_entity.pdbx_description
1 polymer ?
#
loop_
_entity_poly.entity_id
_entity_poly.type
_entity_poly.pdbx_seq_one_letter_code
_entity_poly.pdbx_strand_id
1 'polypeptide(L)'
;MLCELDKIGGIESESDQGSQGQAMSEQGQSGEVRYQVSSRPRQAQLLQSARLSDLESRVARLNSVISSSPDSLRRLCGDGDKSLTERSRWIAGKVALLEVSQLEAIDARMTSLLAKLDQLSERSSSLQDQERDNKISELYDLARTMEDMSQVLPRALDRMIALETLHIQGTGFVKSLAQLEATQQALNNSCETT
;
A
#
# COMPACT_ATOMS: atom_id res chain seq x y z
N MET A 1 -35.33 23.13 32.08
CA MET A 1 -36.60 22.36 32.09
C MET A 1 -36.53 21.30 33.19
N LEU A 2 -36.58 21.70 34.45
CA LEU A 2 -36.38 20.83 35.63
C LEU A 2 -37.27 21.27 36.83
N CYS A 3 -38.52 21.69 36.60
CA CYS A 3 -39.34 22.31 37.66
C CYS A 3 -40.81 21.84 37.75
N GLU A 4 -41.18 20.61 37.41
CA GLU A 4 -42.61 20.23 37.35
C GLU A 4 -42.93 18.85 37.98
N LEU A 5 -42.41 18.48 39.16
CA LEU A 5 -42.87 17.25 39.86
C LEU A 5 -42.99 17.31 41.39
N ASP A 6 -42.80 18.46 42.05
CA ASP A 6 -42.82 18.55 43.53
C ASP A 6 -44.18 18.94 44.14
N LYS A 7 -45.29 18.74 43.42
CA LYS A 7 -46.59 19.35 43.80
C LYS A 7 -47.75 18.41 44.14
N ILE A 8 -47.52 17.11 44.34
CA ILE A 8 -48.63 16.21 44.73
C ILE A 8 -48.19 15.34 45.91
N GLY A 9 -48.71 15.66 47.09
CA GLY A 9 -48.85 14.68 48.17
C GLY A 9 -48.35 15.12 49.54
N GLY A 10 -48.71 16.33 49.99
CA GLY A 10 -48.55 16.74 51.38
C GLY A 10 -49.90 17.16 51.99
N ILE A 11 -50.23 16.52 53.12
CA ILE A 11 -51.10 17.00 54.23
C ILE A 11 -52.60 16.88 53.89
N GLU A 12 -53.44 16.17 54.67
CA GLU A 12 -54.01 16.61 55.96
C GLU A 12 -54.31 15.47 56.93
N SER A 13 -54.02 15.74 58.21
CA SER A 13 -54.57 15.07 59.38
C SER A 13 -55.84 15.80 59.79
N GLU A 14 -56.92 15.07 60.08
CA GLU A 14 -57.98 15.56 60.97
C GLU A 14 -58.62 14.38 61.72
N SER A 15 -58.89 14.66 62.98
CA SER A 15 -59.45 13.84 64.04
C SER A 15 -60.96 13.63 63.89
N ASP A 16 -61.48 12.46 64.28
CA ASP A 16 -62.79 12.42 64.94
C ASP A 16 -62.95 11.22 65.90
N GLN A 17 -63.60 11.48 67.04
CA GLN A 17 -63.91 10.53 68.12
C GLN A 17 -65.25 9.84 67.85
N GLY A 18 -65.42 8.59 68.30
CA GLY A 18 -66.76 8.00 68.35
C GLY A 18 -66.88 6.52 68.72
N SER A 19 -66.93 6.26 70.02
CA SER A 19 -67.79 5.29 70.73
C SER A 19 -67.67 3.74 70.60
N GLN A 20 -67.47 3.17 71.79
CA GLN A 20 -67.78 1.84 72.37
C GLN A 20 -68.37 0.71 71.51
N GLY A 21 -67.76 -0.46 71.68
CA GLY A 21 -68.36 -1.78 71.45
C GLY A 21 -67.53 -2.86 72.15
N GLN A 22 -67.93 -3.20 73.37
CA GLN A 22 -67.30 -4.24 74.19
C GLN A 22 -67.88 -5.61 73.78
N ALA A 23 -67.02 -6.54 73.35
CA ALA A 23 -67.32 -7.97 73.36
C ALA A 23 -66.03 -8.71 73.74
N MET A 24 -66.00 -9.21 74.98
CA MET A 24 -65.02 -10.18 75.42
C MET A 24 -65.28 -11.52 74.72
N SER A 25 -64.23 -12.13 74.19
CA SER A 25 -64.12 -13.57 74.12
C SER A 25 -62.67 -13.96 74.34
N GLU A 26 -62.50 -14.85 75.29
CA GLU A 26 -61.24 -15.29 75.89
C GLU A 26 -60.41 -16.20 74.98
N GLN A 27 -59.17 -16.41 75.44
CA GLN A 27 -58.26 -17.52 75.17
C GLN A 27 -57.42 -17.50 73.89
N GLY A 28 -56.12 -17.21 74.12
CA GLY A 28 -55.02 -17.55 73.22
C GLY A 28 -53.95 -16.48 73.12
N GLN A 29 -53.28 -16.08 74.22
CA GLN A 29 -52.01 -15.35 74.10
C GLN A 29 -50.92 -16.33 73.64
N SER A 30 -50.99 -16.72 72.37
CA SER A 30 -49.79 -17.09 71.61
C SER A 30 -49.03 -15.79 71.33
N GLY A 31 -47.75 -15.76 71.66
CA GLY A 31 -46.85 -14.64 71.37
C GLY A 31 -46.65 -14.45 69.87
N GLU A 32 -47.66 -13.94 69.17
CA GLU A 32 -47.58 -13.65 67.74
C GLU A 32 -46.93 -12.28 67.54
N VAL A 33 -45.63 -12.28 67.25
CA VAL A 33 -44.88 -11.10 66.83
C VAL A 33 -45.15 -10.84 65.35
N ARG A 34 -46.06 -9.92 65.05
CA ARG A 34 -46.37 -9.53 63.67
C ARG A 34 -45.28 -8.62 63.11
N TYR A 35 -44.34 -9.20 62.37
CA TYR A 35 -43.37 -8.44 61.58
C TYR A 35 -44.03 -7.92 60.30
N GLN A 36 -44.29 -6.60 60.23
CA GLN A 36 -44.68 -5.94 59.00
C GLN A 36 -43.46 -5.27 58.38
N VAL A 37 -42.88 -5.91 57.36
CA VAL A 37 -41.77 -5.34 56.58
C VAL A 37 -42.36 -4.55 55.42
N SER A 38 -42.36 -3.21 55.52
CA SER A 38 -42.73 -2.33 54.41
C SER A 38 -41.51 -2.09 53.50
N SER A 39 -41.29 -2.99 52.55
CA SER A 39 -40.28 -2.78 51.50
C SER A 39 -40.86 -2.02 50.32
N ARG A 40 -40.16 -0.99 49.83
CA ARG A 40 -40.47 -0.27 48.58
C ARG A 40 -39.45 -0.62 47.49
N PRO A 41 -39.52 -1.83 46.91
CA PRO A 41 -38.53 -2.30 45.94
C PRO A 41 -38.45 -1.39 44.71
N ARG A 42 -39.58 -0.82 44.28
CA ARG A 42 -39.64 0.11 43.14
C ARG A 42 -38.86 1.41 43.40
N GLN A 43 -38.88 1.94 44.63
CA GLN A 43 -38.11 3.13 44.99
C GLN A 43 -36.61 2.83 45.04
N ALA A 44 -36.22 1.66 45.57
CA ALA A 44 -34.82 1.23 45.57
C ALA A 44 -34.28 1.02 44.15
N GLN A 45 -35.09 0.44 43.25
CA GLN A 45 -34.74 0.27 41.84
C GLN A 45 -34.55 1.62 41.13
N LEU A 46 -35.42 2.60 41.38
CA LEU A 46 -35.29 3.94 40.80
C LEU A 46 -34.01 4.63 41.28
N LEU A 47 -33.67 4.53 42.57
CA LEU A 47 -32.43 5.10 43.09
C LEU A 47 -31.18 4.42 42.51
N GLN A 48 -31.21 3.11 42.29
CA GLN A 48 -30.13 2.39 41.62
C GLN A 48 -29.99 2.81 40.15
N SER A 49 -31.10 2.93 39.43
CA SER A 49 -31.12 3.38 38.04
C SER A 49 -30.60 4.82 37.90
N ALA A 50 -30.98 5.72 38.80
CA ALA A 50 -30.46 7.10 38.81
C ALA A 50 -28.95 7.14 39.03
N ARG A 51 -28.42 6.31 39.96
CA ARG A 51 -26.97 6.18 40.19
C ARG A 51 -26.24 5.61 38.97
N LEU A 52 -26.83 4.61 38.32
CA LEU A 52 -26.26 4.02 37.11
C LEU A 52 -26.20 5.06 35.98
N SER A 53 -27.27 5.83 35.78
CA SER A 53 -27.32 6.89 34.78
C SER A 53 -26.28 8.00 35.02
N ASP A 54 -26.07 8.41 36.28
CA ASP A 54 -25.00 9.36 36.61
C ASP A 54 -23.61 8.80 36.29
N LEU A 55 -23.37 7.53 36.65
CA LEU A 55 -22.11 6.84 36.36
C LEU A 55 -21.87 6.70 34.85
N GLU A 56 -22.88 6.31 34.08
CA GLU A 56 -22.82 6.23 32.62
C GLU A 56 -22.52 7.59 32.01
N SER A 57 -23.19 8.65 32.48
CA SER A 57 -22.92 10.02 32.04
C SER A 57 -21.48 10.45 32.32
N ARG A 58 -20.94 10.10 33.50
CA ARG A 58 -19.55 10.38 33.87
C ARG A 58 -18.56 9.60 33.02
N VAL A 59 -18.80 8.30 32.78
CA VAL A 59 -17.96 7.46 31.93
C VAL A 59 -18.00 7.95 30.49
N ALA A 60 -19.16 8.37 29.98
CA ALA A 60 -19.28 8.94 28.64
C ALA A 60 -18.45 10.23 28.50
N ARG A 61 -18.44 11.11 29.52
CA ARG A 61 -17.57 12.31 29.54
C ARG A 61 -16.08 11.95 29.57
N LEU A 62 -15.69 10.93 30.32
CA LEU A 62 -14.28 10.50 30.35
C LEU A 62 -13.86 9.89 29.00
N ASN A 63 -14.72 9.07 28.40
CA ASN A 63 -14.47 8.52 27.07
C ASN A 63 -14.40 9.61 26.00
N SER A 64 -15.23 10.66 26.08
CA SER A 64 -15.15 11.77 25.12
C SER A 64 -13.83 12.54 25.21
N VAL A 65 -13.25 12.66 26.42
CA VAL A 65 -11.95 13.31 26.63
C VAL A 65 -10.78 12.42 26.19
N ILE A 66 -10.84 11.12 26.48
CA ILE A 66 -9.74 10.19 26.18
C ILE A 66 -9.72 9.83 24.69
N SER A 67 -10.85 9.37 24.15
CA SER A 67 -11.13 9.20 22.73
C SER A 67 -12.48 8.48 22.57
N SER A 68 -13.33 8.98 21.69
CA SER A 68 -14.55 8.27 21.27
C SER A 68 -14.26 7.06 20.37
N SER A 69 -13.02 6.90 19.88
CA SER A 69 -12.60 5.79 19.01
C SER A 69 -11.44 4.98 19.61
N PRO A 70 -11.52 3.64 19.61
CA PRO A 70 -10.42 2.78 20.07
C PRO A 70 -9.20 2.85 19.14
N ASP A 71 -9.37 3.20 17.86
CA ASP A 71 -8.27 3.30 16.90
C ASP A 71 -7.33 4.48 17.18
N SER A 72 -7.84 5.60 17.69
CA SER A 72 -7.01 6.74 18.10
C SER A 72 -6.07 6.35 19.25
N LEU A 73 -6.58 5.58 20.22
CA LEU A 73 -5.78 5.07 21.33
C LEU A 73 -4.74 4.06 20.86
N ARG A 74 -5.08 3.17 19.92
CA ARG A 74 -4.12 2.26 19.30
C ARG A 74 -3.02 2.99 18.52
N ARG A 75 -3.36 4.07 17.81
CA ARG A 75 -2.36 4.92 17.13
C ARG A 75 -1.41 5.58 18.13
N LEU A 76 -1.92 6.04 19.27
CA LEU A 76 -1.12 6.75 20.27
C LEU A 76 -0.24 5.81 21.11
N CYS A 77 -0.81 4.71 21.61
CA CYS A 77 -0.12 3.73 22.46
C CYS A 77 0.67 2.67 21.65
N GLY A 78 0.37 2.50 20.36
CA GLY A 78 0.93 1.45 19.53
C GLY A 78 0.25 0.10 19.76
N ASP A 79 0.84 -0.96 19.20
CA ASP A 79 0.36 -2.35 19.24
C ASP A 79 0.67 -3.07 20.58
N GLY A 80 0.77 -2.32 21.69
CA GLY A 80 1.14 -2.88 22.99
C GLY A 80 0.22 -2.39 24.10
N ASP A 81 0.12 -3.19 25.17
CA ASP A 81 -0.64 -2.90 26.40
C ASP A 81 -0.01 -1.79 27.27
N LYS A 82 0.47 -0.73 26.65
CA LYS A 82 1.12 0.39 27.35
C LYS A 82 0.06 1.39 27.80
N SER A 83 0.14 1.77 29.07
CA SER A 83 -0.73 2.81 29.63
C SER A 83 -0.50 4.14 28.92
N LEU A 84 -1.57 4.92 28.72
CA LEU A 84 -1.50 6.28 28.18
C LEU A 84 -0.50 7.16 28.96
N THR A 85 -0.41 6.95 30.28
CA THR A 85 0.51 7.67 31.16
C THR A 85 1.98 7.33 30.89
N GLU A 86 2.27 6.06 30.63
CA GLU A 86 3.61 5.60 30.26
C GLU A 86 4.03 6.14 28.90
N ARG A 87 3.10 6.11 27.93
CA ARG A 87 3.33 6.68 26.60
C ARG A 87 3.55 8.20 26.67
N SER A 88 2.76 8.90 27.46
CA SER A 88 2.95 10.33 27.72
C SER A 88 4.33 10.62 28.31
N ARG A 89 4.77 9.85 29.32
CA ARG A 89 6.12 9.98 29.89
C ARG A 89 7.21 9.70 28.85
N TRP A 90 7.03 8.69 28.00
CA TRP A 90 7.96 8.39 26.92
C TRP A 90 8.06 9.53 25.91
N ILE A 91 6.92 10.11 25.50
CA ILE A 91 6.89 11.27 24.59
C ILE A 91 7.58 12.46 25.26
N ALA A 92 7.26 12.75 26.52
CA ALA A 92 7.90 13.83 27.27
C ALA A 92 9.42 13.65 27.36
N GLY A 93 9.91 12.43 27.60
CA GLY A 93 11.32 12.11 27.57
C GLY A 93 11.95 12.30 26.18
N LYS A 94 11.26 11.89 25.12
CA LYS A 94 11.72 12.13 23.73
C LYS A 94 11.77 13.60 23.38
N VAL A 95 10.75 14.37 23.78
CA VAL A 95 10.70 15.82 23.58
C VAL A 95 11.80 16.53 24.36
N ALA A 96 12.11 16.09 25.58
CA ALA A 96 13.22 16.63 26.36
C ALA A 96 14.60 16.35 25.73
N LEU A 97 14.71 15.31 24.91
CA LEU A 97 15.93 14.98 24.14
C LEU A 97 16.00 15.72 22.79
N LEU A 98 14.92 16.41 22.36
CA LEU A 98 14.94 17.21 21.14
C LEU A 98 15.71 18.51 21.40
N GLU A 99 17.03 18.44 21.23
CA GLU A 99 17.88 19.62 21.18
C GLU A 99 17.76 20.26 19.79
N VAL A 100 17.41 21.55 19.74
CA VAL A 100 17.22 22.30 18.50
C VAL A 100 18.48 22.24 17.60
N SER A 101 19.67 22.28 18.21
CA SER A 101 20.95 22.19 17.51
C SER A 101 21.14 20.88 16.74
N GLN A 102 20.67 19.76 17.30
CA GLN A 102 20.76 18.44 16.65
C GLN A 102 19.77 18.35 15.49
N LEU A 103 18.61 18.98 15.62
CA LEU A 103 17.62 19.04 14.55
C LEU A 103 18.12 19.88 13.37
N GLU A 104 18.71 21.04 13.64
CA GLU A 104 19.38 21.88 12.63
C GLU A 104 20.54 21.13 11.96
N ALA A 105 21.34 20.36 12.71
CA ALA A 105 22.43 19.57 12.15
C ALA A 105 21.92 18.42 11.25
N ILE A 106 20.80 17.80 11.60
CA ILE A 106 20.16 16.78 10.77
C ILE A 106 19.57 17.41 9.50
N ASP A 107 18.90 18.54 9.63
CA ASP A 107 18.32 19.26 8.49
C ASP A 107 19.40 19.69 7.50
N ALA A 108 20.50 20.30 7.98
CA ALA A 108 21.64 20.65 7.15
C ALA A 108 22.26 19.45 6.43
N ARG A 109 22.38 18.29 7.10
CA ARG A 109 22.84 17.05 6.47
C ARG A 109 21.85 16.54 5.42
N MET A 110 20.55 16.64 5.69
CA MET A 110 19.49 16.24 4.77
C MET A 110 19.47 17.12 3.51
N THR A 111 19.58 18.45 3.67
CA THR A 111 19.71 19.38 2.55
C THR A 111 20.97 19.11 1.74
N SER A 112 22.10 18.83 2.41
CA SER A 112 23.33 18.46 1.71
C SER A 112 23.20 17.14 0.95
N LEU A 113 22.50 16.15 1.50
CA LEU A 113 22.24 14.87 0.84
C LEU A 113 21.37 15.05 -0.40
N LEU A 114 20.31 15.87 -0.30
CA LEU A 114 19.44 16.20 -1.42
C LEU A 114 20.25 16.86 -2.56
N ALA A 115 21.06 17.86 -2.24
CA ALA A 115 21.91 18.52 -3.24
C ALA A 115 22.88 17.54 -3.93
N LYS A 116 23.45 16.58 -3.18
CA LYS A 116 24.31 15.54 -3.76
C LYS A 116 23.54 14.55 -4.64
N LEU A 117 22.29 14.26 -4.31
CA LEU A 117 21.43 13.38 -5.09
C LEU A 117 21.03 14.05 -6.42
N ASP A 118 20.71 15.34 -6.38
CA ASP A 118 20.42 16.13 -7.57
C ASP A 118 21.64 16.18 -8.50
N GLN A 119 22.83 16.47 -7.95
CA GLN A 119 24.10 16.43 -8.71
C GLN A 119 24.38 15.05 -9.32
N LEU A 120 24.08 13.97 -8.60
CA LEU A 120 24.25 12.62 -9.12
C LEU A 120 23.26 12.33 -10.25
N SER A 121 22.02 12.79 -10.12
CA SER A 121 21.00 12.62 -11.17
C SER A 121 21.39 13.34 -12.46
N GLU A 122 21.89 14.58 -12.35
CA GLU A 122 22.36 15.38 -13.49
C GLU A 122 23.62 14.78 -14.12
N ARG A 123 24.55 14.30 -13.29
CA ARG A 123 25.73 13.59 -13.79
C ARG A 123 25.34 12.31 -14.51
N SER A 124 24.37 11.55 -13.98
CA SER A 124 23.90 10.31 -14.61
C SER A 124 23.22 10.59 -15.95
N SER A 125 22.41 11.64 -16.07
CA SER A 125 21.80 12.00 -17.35
C SER A 125 22.85 12.45 -18.36
N SER A 126 23.82 13.28 -17.94
CA SER A 126 24.89 13.74 -18.83
C SER A 126 25.76 12.61 -19.38
N LEU A 127 26.07 11.59 -18.57
CA LEU A 127 26.82 10.41 -19.02
C LEU A 127 26.00 9.59 -20.02
N GLN A 128 24.70 9.43 -19.79
CA GLN A 128 23.83 8.71 -20.72
C GLN A 128 23.67 9.46 -22.05
N ASP A 129 23.62 10.79 -22.01
CA ASP A 129 23.63 11.63 -23.22
C ASP A 129 24.93 11.43 -24.00
N GLN A 130 26.08 11.48 -23.32
CA GLN A 130 27.39 11.29 -23.93
C GLN A 130 27.55 9.88 -24.56
N GLU A 131 27.09 8.83 -23.88
CA GLU A 131 27.10 7.46 -24.43
C GLU A 131 26.20 7.34 -25.67
N ARG A 132 25.04 8.00 -25.67
CA ARG A 132 24.16 8.04 -26.84
C ARG A 132 24.82 8.76 -28.01
N ASP A 133 25.43 9.93 -27.77
CA ASP A 133 26.11 10.70 -28.82
C ASP A 133 27.30 9.96 -29.41
N ASN A 134 28.09 9.28 -28.57
CA ASN A 134 29.17 8.40 -29.02
C ASN A 134 28.63 7.29 -29.94
N LYS A 135 27.54 6.61 -29.52
CA LYS A 135 26.94 5.54 -30.33
C LYS A 135 26.34 6.05 -31.65
N ILE A 136 25.78 7.26 -31.65
CA ILE A 136 25.30 7.93 -32.87
C ILE A 136 26.49 8.19 -33.82
N SER A 137 27.62 8.66 -33.29
CA SER A 137 28.82 8.91 -34.11
C SER A 137 29.39 7.62 -34.72
N GLU A 138 29.47 6.54 -33.95
CA GLU A 138 29.92 5.22 -34.43
C GLU A 138 29.01 4.67 -35.53
N LEU A 139 27.68 4.77 -35.35
CA LEU A 139 26.71 4.35 -36.36
C LEU A 139 26.80 5.19 -37.63
N TYR A 140 27.06 6.50 -37.50
CA TYR A 140 27.25 7.39 -38.64
C TYR A 140 28.48 6.98 -39.46
N ASP A 141 29.61 6.73 -38.81
CA ASP A 141 30.84 6.30 -39.48
C ASP A 141 30.66 4.94 -40.17
N LEU A 142 29.98 3.99 -39.52
CA LEU A 142 29.64 2.70 -40.12
C LEU A 142 28.72 2.87 -41.35
N ALA A 143 27.68 3.69 -41.24
CA ALA A 143 26.78 3.96 -42.37
C ALA A 143 27.52 4.61 -43.55
N ARG A 144 28.44 5.54 -43.26
CA ARG A 144 29.26 6.21 -44.27
C ARG A 144 30.17 5.24 -45.02
N THR A 145 30.88 4.37 -44.29
CA THR A 145 31.73 3.35 -44.94
C THR A 145 30.92 2.36 -45.77
N MET A 146 29.71 2.02 -45.32
CA MET A 146 28.80 1.17 -46.08
C MET A 146 28.28 1.86 -47.35
N GLU A 147 28.03 3.17 -47.31
CA GLU A 147 27.62 3.95 -48.47
C GLU A 147 28.70 3.94 -49.57
N ASP A 148 29.97 4.09 -49.21
CA ASP A 148 31.07 3.99 -50.18
C ASP A 148 31.15 2.58 -50.79
N MET A 149 30.91 1.54 -49.98
CA MET A 149 30.88 0.14 -50.45
C MET A 149 29.65 -0.16 -51.32
N SER A 150 28.51 0.48 -51.05
CA SER A 150 27.25 0.31 -51.80
C SER A 150 27.40 0.74 -53.27
N GLN A 151 28.30 1.68 -53.56
CA GLN A 151 28.58 2.14 -54.93
C GLN A 151 29.44 1.16 -55.73
N VAL A 152 30.29 0.38 -55.05
CA VAL A 152 31.24 -0.55 -55.69
C VAL A 152 30.65 -1.95 -55.83
N LEU A 153 29.85 -2.39 -54.86
CA LEU A 153 29.32 -3.74 -54.79
C LEU A 153 28.48 -4.16 -56.03
N PRO A 154 27.58 -3.33 -56.58
CA PRO A 154 26.81 -3.69 -57.78
C PRO A 154 27.70 -3.92 -58.99
N ARG A 155 28.73 -3.08 -59.20
CA ARG A 155 29.67 -3.23 -60.31
C ARG A 155 30.50 -4.51 -60.19
N ALA A 156 30.88 -4.89 -58.96
CA ALA A 156 31.57 -6.15 -58.72
C ALA A 156 30.66 -7.34 -59.00
N LEU A 157 29.39 -7.27 -58.57
CA LEU A 157 28.37 -8.29 -58.84
C LEU A 157 28.13 -8.48 -60.34
N ASP A 158 27.98 -7.41 -61.11
CA ASP A 158 27.79 -7.48 -62.57
C ASP A 158 28.96 -8.18 -63.26
N ARG A 159 30.20 -7.91 -62.81
CA ARG A 159 31.39 -8.59 -63.34
C ARG A 159 31.42 -10.07 -62.96
N MET A 160 30.97 -10.43 -61.76
CA MET A 160 30.84 -11.84 -61.36
C MET A 160 29.80 -12.57 -62.21
N ILE A 161 28.66 -11.94 -62.50
CA ILE A 161 27.63 -12.50 -63.38
C ILE A 161 28.21 -12.68 -64.80
N ALA A 162 28.93 -11.69 -65.31
CA ALA A 162 29.60 -11.83 -66.61
C ALA A 162 30.61 -12.99 -66.61
N LEU A 163 31.39 -13.14 -65.54
CA LEU A 163 32.34 -14.25 -65.38
C LEU A 163 31.64 -15.61 -65.32
N GLU A 164 30.50 -15.69 -64.63
CA GLU A 164 29.66 -16.89 -64.59
C GLU A 164 29.15 -17.26 -65.98
N THR A 165 28.63 -16.30 -66.75
CA THR A 165 28.19 -16.57 -68.13
C THR A 165 29.34 -17.06 -69.02
N LEU A 166 30.53 -16.48 -68.86
CA LEU A 166 31.73 -16.91 -69.58
C LEU A 166 32.15 -18.33 -69.17
N HIS A 167 32.10 -18.66 -67.88
CA HIS A 167 32.38 -20.01 -67.39
C HIS A 167 31.39 -21.03 -67.98
N ILE A 168 30.09 -20.70 -68.01
CA ILE A 168 29.05 -21.57 -68.58
C ILE A 168 29.32 -21.79 -70.08
N GLN A 169 29.66 -20.74 -70.82
CA GLN A 169 30.02 -20.85 -72.24
C GLN A 169 31.27 -21.70 -72.45
N GLY A 170 32.33 -21.49 -71.68
CA GLY A 170 33.55 -22.29 -71.75
C GLY A 170 33.30 -23.77 -71.45
N THR A 171 32.46 -24.06 -70.46
CA THR A 171 32.03 -25.44 -70.15
C THR A 171 31.23 -26.05 -71.29
N GLY A 172 30.37 -25.27 -71.95
CA GLY A 172 29.65 -25.69 -73.15
C GLY A 172 30.60 -25.99 -74.31
N PHE A 173 31.62 -25.15 -74.54
CA PHE A 173 32.62 -25.35 -75.57
C PHE A 173 33.42 -26.64 -75.36
N VAL A 174 33.85 -26.93 -74.13
CA VAL A 174 34.54 -28.19 -73.80
C VAL A 174 33.67 -29.40 -74.13
N LYS A 175 32.35 -29.35 -73.83
CA LYS A 175 31.41 -30.42 -74.19
C LYS A 175 31.29 -30.60 -75.71
N SER A 176 31.13 -29.50 -76.46
CA SER A 176 31.05 -29.54 -77.92
C SER A 176 32.35 -30.03 -78.56
N LEU A 177 33.51 -29.67 -78.01
CA LEU A 177 34.81 -30.14 -78.47
C LEU A 177 34.97 -31.65 -78.25
N ALA A 178 34.59 -32.16 -77.08
CA ALA A 178 34.59 -33.60 -76.81
C ALA A 178 33.65 -34.38 -77.74
N GLN A 179 32.49 -33.82 -78.08
CA GLN A 179 31.59 -34.41 -79.08
C GLN A 179 32.22 -34.43 -80.48
N LEU A 180 32.86 -33.33 -80.89
CA LEU A 180 33.55 -33.25 -82.17
C LEU A 180 34.69 -34.27 -82.26
N GLU A 181 35.51 -34.38 -81.22
CA GLU A 181 36.60 -35.36 -81.13
C GLU A 181 36.06 -36.80 -81.23
N ALA A 182 34.97 -37.12 -80.53
CA ALA A 182 34.32 -38.42 -80.64
C ALA A 182 33.81 -38.70 -82.07
N THR A 183 33.23 -37.70 -82.76
CA THR A 183 32.82 -37.87 -84.16
C THR A 183 34.00 -38.02 -85.12
N GLN A 184 35.09 -37.29 -84.91
CA GLN A 184 36.32 -37.42 -85.72
C GLN A 184 36.95 -38.79 -85.53
N GLN A 185 36.99 -39.31 -84.30
CA GLN A 185 37.50 -40.65 -84.01
C GLN A 185 36.62 -41.73 -84.65
N ALA A 186 35.29 -41.59 -84.60
CA ALA A 186 34.36 -42.49 -85.28
C ALA A 186 34.56 -42.50 -86.80
N LEU A 187 34.75 -41.33 -87.42
CA LEU A 187 35.05 -41.21 -88.85
C LEU A 187 36.40 -41.84 -89.20
N ASN A 188 37.45 -41.57 -88.43
CA ASN A 188 38.77 -42.16 -88.66
C ASN A 188 38.72 -43.70 -88.60
N ASN A 189 38.07 -44.25 -87.58
CA ASN A 189 37.89 -45.69 -87.44
C ASN A 189 37.08 -46.30 -88.61
N SER A 190 36.10 -45.57 -89.14
CA SER A 190 35.32 -46.01 -90.31
C SER A 190 36.12 -45.99 -91.62
N CYS A 191 37.17 -45.16 -91.71
CA CYS A 191 38.04 -45.08 -92.88
C CYS A 191 39.16 -46.14 -92.87
N GLU A 192 39.56 -46.62 -91.69
CA GLU A 192 40.53 -47.72 -91.53
C GLU A 192 39.91 -49.12 -91.75
N THR A 193 38.59 -49.22 -91.80
CA THR A 193 37.86 -50.50 -91.96
C THR A 193 37.38 -50.80 -93.39
N THR A 194 37.78 -49.98 -94.37
CA THR A 194 37.62 -50.19 -95.83
C THR A 194 38.98 -50.34 -96.51
#